data_AF-A0A260BEI1-F1
#
_entry.id   AF-A0A260BEI1-F1
#
_cell.length_a   1.000
_cell.length_b   1.000
_cell.length_c   1.000
_cell.angle_alpha   90.00
_cell.angle_beta   90.00
_cell.angle_gamma   90.00
#
_symmetry.space_group_name_H-M   'P 1'
#
loop_
_entity.id
_entity.type
_entity.pdbx_description
1 polymer ?
#
loop_
_entity_poly.entity_id
_entity_poly.type
_entity_poly.pdbx_seq_one_letter_code
_entity_poly.pdbx_strand_id
1 'polypeptide(L)'
;MRVTPHRTDRDLAEVIPLFGRRGSRTTTADLADDVEPAVESPIERVTPHGIEPATPDADEELAALTASKPIAQLRSLLVWLGTSRPITGTGVPRPGSVRELAKAVGVELDGRASRSRSMLEIPGLMTLWDAAKAAGLIVLTSTTAVPGAHAHEFAHSLPGSLAAHRTALSHVIRRYFFSTDPLRPSPAVNVVAGQIVLAAMTSTPRTRLPAVGPAGAGDLYEHIEALILRGMLEQFIADGWLVCDGKYTVPQPFHPAVLDAMKSLPYYQTDDASR
;
A
#
# COMPACT_ATOMS: atom_id res chain seq x y z
N MET A 1 19.07 -12.11 -56.95
CA MET A 1 17.95 -11.17 -56.75
C MET A 1 17.25 -11.60 -55.46
N ARG A 2 17.60 -10.98 -54.32
CA ARG A 2 17.12 -11.37 -52.99
C ARG A 2 15.92 -10.51 -52.62
N VAL A 3 14.80 -11.18 -52.28
CA VAL A 3 13.58 -10.57 -51.78
C VAL A 3 13.74 -10.30 -50.28
N THR A 4 13.58 -9.05 -49.88
CA THR A 4 13.50 -8.57 -48.49
C THR A 4 12.11 -8.86 -47.91
N PRO A 5 11.99 -9.23 -46.63
CA PRO A 5 10.71 -9.21 -45.95
C PRO A 5 10.44 -7.83 -45.35
N HIS A 6 9.25 -7.31 -45.65
CA HIS A 6 8.59 -6.24 -44.91
C HIS A 6 8.45 -6.64 -43.44
N ARG A 7 8.94 -5.81 -42.51
CA ARG A 7 8.51 -5.82 -41.12
C ARG A 7 7.93 -4.44 -40.81
N THR A 8 6.63 -4.43 -40.54
CA THR A 8 5.80 -3.29 -40.18
C THR A 8 6.24 -2.73 -38.83
N ASP A 9 6.55 -1.44 -38.83
CA ASP A 9 7.06 -0.66 -37.70
C ASP A 9 5.90 -0.03 -36.90
N ARG A 10 4.99 -0.87 -36.40
CA ARG A 10 3.75 -0.40 -35.77
C ARG A 10 3.32 -1.32 -34.62
N ASP A 11 4.17 -1.42 -33.60
CA ASP A 11 3.81 -1.99 -32.29
C ASP A 11 4.83 -1.63 -31.18
N LEU A 12 5.33 -0.40 -31.18
CA LEU A 12 6.06 0.13 -30.03
C LEU A 12 5.05 0.63 -29.01
N ALA A 13 4.86 -0.16 -27.95
CA ALA A 13 4.09 0.21 -26.78
C ALA A 13 4.51 1.60 -26.29
N GLU A 14 3.54 2.51 -26.23
CA GLU A 14 3.67 3.86 -25.74
C GLU A 14 4.01 3.81 -24.23
N VAL A 15 5.30 3.80 -23.90
CA VAL A 15 5.78 3.87 -22.52
C VAL A 15 5.67 5.32 -22.08
N ILE A 16 4.54 5.68 -21.45
CA ILE A 16 4.39 6.97 -20.79
C ILE A 16 5.42 7.03 -19.66
N PRO A 17 6.36 7.99 -19.65
CA PRO A 17 7.31 8.14 -18.56
C PRO A 17 6.55 8.50 -17.28
N LEU A 18 6.57 7.59 -16.29
CA LEU A 18 5.91 7.76 -14.98
C LEU A 18 6.48 8.92 -14.16
N PHE A 19 7.69 9.36 -14.47
CA PHE A 19 8.40 10.41 -13.76
C PHE A 19 8.82 11.48 -14.76
N GLY A 20 8.31 12.70 -14.58
CA GLY A 20 8.58 13.82 -15.47
C GLY A 20 10.08 14.01 -15.71
N ARG A 21 10.50 13.82 -16.95
CA ARG A 21 11.88 14.03 -17.39
C ARG A 21 12.24 15.51 -17.18
N ARG A 22 13.15 15.81 -16.24
CA ARG A 22 13.77 17.14 -16.16
C ARG A 22 14.72 17.24 -17.36
N GLY A 23 14.31 17.96 -18.40
CA GLY A 23 15.05 18.09 -19.65
C GLY A 23 16.50 18.53 -19.41
N SER A 24 17.45 17.68 -19.78
CA SER A 24 18.84 18.08 -19.95
C SER A 24 18.90 19.06 -21.10
N ARG A 25 19.29 20.31 -20.80
CA ARG A 25 19.67 21.30 -21.80
C ARG A 25 20.89 20.78 -22.58
N THR A 26 20.69 20.47 -23.85
CA THR A 26 21.77 20.51 -24.85
C THR A 26 21.35 21.49 -25.94
N THR A 27 22.05 22.61 -25.96
CA THR A 27 22.10 23.58 -27.06
C THR A 27 22.52 22.90 -28.36
N THR A 28 21.68 22.97 -29.38
CA THR A 28 22.05 23.42 -30.75
C THR A 28 20.78 23.51 -31.60
N ALA A 29 20.69 24.58 -32.37
CA ALA A 29 19.53 24.98 -33.16
C ALA A 29 19.24 24.04 -34.34
N ASP A 30 17.98 24.11 -34.77
CA ASP A 30 17.45 23.79 -36.10
C ASP A 30 17.00 22.34 -36.36
N LEU A 31 15.71 22.10 -36.14
CA LEU A 31 14.77 21.46 -37.09
C LEU A 31 13.39 21.41 -36.43
N ALA A 32 12.49 22.24 -36.94
CA ALA A 32 11.06 22.18 -36.66
C ALA A 32 10.47 20.95 -37.34
N ASP A 33 9.88 20.06 -36.55
CA ASP A 33 8.72 19.28 -36.93
C ASP A 33 7.85 19.09 -35.68
N ASP A 34 6.63 19.61 -35.75
CA ASP A 34 5.67 19.71 -34.67
C ASP A 34 5.18 18.32 -34.24
N VAL A 35 5.76 17.82 -33.15
CA VAL A 35 5.05 16.93 -32.24
C VAL A 35 5.15 17.61 -30.88
N GLU A 36 4.17 18.44 -30.54
CA GLU A 36 3.93 18.73 -29.13
C GLU A 36 3.68 17.38 -28.46
N PRO A 37 4.56 16.88 -27.56
CA PRO A 37 4.11 15.83 -26.68
C PRO A 37 2.93 16.43 -25.92
N ALA A 38 1.81 15.73 -25.89
CA ALA A 38 0.73 16.04 -24.97
C ALA A 38 1.31 16.00 -23.55
N VAL A 39 1.84 17.14 -23.10
CA VAL A 39 2.28 17.33 -21.73
C VAL A 39 0.97 17.33 -20.96
N GLU A 40 0.58 16.15 -20.45
CA GLU A 40 -0.44 16.05 -19.42
C GLU A 40 -0.16 17.18 -18.42
N SER A 41 -1.17 18.02 -18.22
CA SER A 41 -1.07 19.21 -17.36
C SER A 41 -0.36 18.86 -16.04
N PRO A 42 0.41 19.80 -15.46
CA PRO A 42 1.12 19.56 -14.21
C PRO A 42 0.21 18.86 -13.22
N ILE A 43 0.54 17.61 -12.90
CA ILE A 43 -0.27 16.75 -12.02
C ILE A 43 -0.48 17.52 -10.72
N GLU A 44 -1.69 18.03 -10.52
CA GLU A 44 -2.05 18.72 -9.28
C GLU A 44 -1.81 17.74 -8.13
N ARG A 45 -0.88 18.10 -7.25
CA ARG A 45 -0.53 17.28 -6.10
C ARG A 45 -1.68 17.38 -5.10
N VAL A 46 -2.30 16.24 -4.82
CA VAL A 46 -3.33 16.15 -3.79
C VAL A 46 -2.63 15.96 -2.45
N THR A 47 -3.01 16.73 -1.45
CA THR A 47 -2.55 16.53 -0.07
C THR A 47 -3.67 15.88 0.74
N PRO A 48 -3.35 15.02 1.72
CA PRO A 48 -4.38 14.40 2.55
C PRO A 48 -5.15 15.41 3.41
N HIS A 49 -4.61 16.62 3.62
CA HIS A 49 -5.26 17.69 4.37
C HIS A 49 -6.25 18.49 3.53
N GLY A 50 -6.11 18.49 2.20
CA GLY A 50 -7.04 19.15 1.27
C GLY A 50 -8.25 18.30 0.89
N ILE A 51 -8.35 17.06 1.39
CA ILE A 51 -9.49 16.18 1.17
C ILE A 51 -10.41 16.29 2.39
N GLU A 52 -11.61 16.84 2.17
CA GLU A 52 -12.68 16.80 3.17
C GLU A 52 -13.35 15.43 3.11
N PRO A 53 -13.19 14.56 4.14
CA PRO A 53 -13.84 13.27 4.12
C PRO A 53 -15.34 13.45 4.30
N ALA A 54 -16.11 12.90 3.36
CA ALA A 54 -17.51 12.63 3.62
C ALA A 54 -17.60 11.66 4.80
N THR A 55 -18.34 12.01 5.86
CA THR A 55 -18.51 11.13 7.01
C THR A 55 -19.41 9.97 6.59
N PRO A 56 -18.89 8.73 6.49
CA PRO A 56 -19.73 7.58 6.15
C PRO A 56 -20.68 7.26 7.32
N ASP A 57 -21.75 6.55 7.02
CA ASP A 57 -22.57 5.93 8.06
C ASP A 57 -21.71 4.93 8.86
N ALA A 58 -21.89 4.91 10.18
CA ALA A 58 -21.02 4.14 11.08
C ALA A 58 -21.20 2.62 10.89
N ASP A 59 -22.41 2.16 10.59
CA ASP A 59 -22.71 0.74 10.38
C ASP A 59 -22.21 0.30 9.01
N GLU A 60 -22.41 1.13 7.97
CA GLU A 60 -21.84 0.89 6.64
C GLU A 60 -20.30 0.84 6.68
N GLU A 61 -19.68 1.75 7.44
CA GLU A 61 -18.24 1.75 7.60
C GLU A 61 -17.73 0.50 8.30
N LEU A 62 -18.33 0.15 9.44
CA LEU A 62 -17.92 -1.03 10.19
C LEU A 62 -18.09 -2.30 9.35
N ALA A 63 -19.17 -2.41 8.58
CA ALA A 63 -19.41 -3.52 7.67
C ALA A 63 -18.33 -3.63 6.59
N ALA A 64 -17.98 -2.51 5.94
CA ALA A 64 -16.94 -2.47 4.92
C ALA A 64 -15.55 -2.79 5.50
N LEU A 65 -15.20 -2.21 6.66
CA LEU A 65 -13.95 -2.51 7.35
C LEU A 65 -13.87 -3.99 7.73
N THR A 66 -14.94 -4.57 8.27
CA THR A 66 -15.03 -5.99 8.62
C THR A 66 -14.82 -6.91 7.42
N ALA A 67 -15.33 -6.51 6.25
CA ALA A 67 -15.18 -7.26 5.00
C ALA A 67 -13.77 -7.17 4.39
N SER A 68 -12.95 -6.20 4.80
CA SER A 68 -11.58 -6.06 4.28
C SER A 68 -10.68 -7.21 4.74
N LYS A 69 -9.76 -7.62 3.86
CA LYS A 69 -8.86 -8.73 4.15
C LYS A 69 -7.95 -8.48 5.36
N PRO A 70 -7.31 -7.30 5.55
CA PRO A 70 -6.47 -7.07 6.72
C PRO A 70 -7.22 -7.22 8.04
N ILE A 71 -8.47 -6.78 8.11
CA ILE A 71 -9.30 -6.92 9.32
C ILE A 71 -9.66 -8.39 9.56
N ALA A 72 -10.02 -9.15 8.51
CA ALA A 72 -10.25 -10.59 8.64
C ALA A 72 -9.00 -11.34 9.13
N GLN A 73 -7.81 -10.93 8.67
CA GLN A 73 -6.53 -11.47 9.13
C GLN A 73 -6.26 -11.16 10.61
N LEU A 74 -6.56 -9.94 11.06
CA LEU A 74 -6.42 -9.54 12.47
C LEU A 74 -7.40 -10.29 13.39
N ARG A 75 -8.63 -10.54 12.94
CA ARG A 75 -9.57 -11.41 13.67
C ARG A 75 -9.02 -12.84 13.77
N SER A 76 -8.44 -13.36 12.70
CA SER A 76 -7.80 -14.68 12.71
C SER A 76 -6.57 -14.73 13.63
N LEU A 77 -5.81 -13.64 13.73
CA LEU A 77 -4.73 -13.48 14.70
C LEU A 77 -5.26 -13.57 16.13
N LEU A 78 -6.37 -12.90 16.45
CA LEU A 78 -7.00 -12.99 17.78
C LEU A 78 -7.49 -14.41 18.11
N VAL A 79 -8.06 -15.11 17.13
CA VAL A 79 -8.45 -16.52 17.30
C VAL A 79 -7.23 -17.40 17.57
N TRP A 80 -6.14 -17.22 16.82
CA TRP A 80 -4.89 -17.95 17.04
C TRP A 80 -4.25 -17.64 18.40
N LEU A 81 -4.33 -16.38 18.84
CA LEU A 81 -3.81 -15.92 20.12
C LEU A 81 -4.53 -16.61 21.29
N GLY A 82 -5.85 -16.80 21.17
CA GLY A 82 -6.68 -17.37 22.24
C GLY A 82 -6.53 -16.55 23.53
N THR A 83 -6.30 -17.22 24.66
CA THR A 83 -6.08 -16.53 25.95
C THR A 83 -4.70 -15.86 26.03
N SER A 84 -3.66 -16.51 25.51
CA SER A 84 -2.30 -15.96 25.48
C SER A 84 -1.36 -16.82 24.62
N ARG A 85 -0.28 -16.22 24.12
CA ARG A 85 0.83 -16.95 23.47
C ARG A 85 2.19 -16.47 23.96
N PRO A 86 3.19 -17.37 24.09
CA PRO A 86 4.53 -16.98 24.49
C PRO A 86 5.24 -16.17 23.40
N ILE A 87 5.95 -15.13 23.82
CA ILE A 87 6.78 -14.28 22.94
C ILE A 87 8.26 -14.42 23.28
N THR A 88 9.11 -13.86 22.43
CA THR A 88 10.54 -13.64 22.66
C THR A 88 10.76 -12.35 23.46
N GLY A 89 11.99 -12.10 23.90
CA GLY A 89 12.35 -10.82 24.53
C GLY A 89 12.21 -9.61 23.60
N THR A 90 12.12 -9.82 22.27
CA THR A 90 11.85 -8.75 21.29
C THR A 90 10.36 -8.51 21.06
N GLY A 91 9.48 -9.19 21.80
CA GLY A 91 8.05 -8.93 21.75
C GLY A 91 7.29 -9.59 20.59
N VAL A 92 7.90 -10.57 19.92
CA VAL A 92 7.27 -11.32 18.82
C VAL A 92 7.04 -12.78 19.20
N PRO A 93 6.09 -13.50 18.57
CA PRO A 93 5.90 -14.93 18.79
C PRO A 93 7.20 -15.72 18.65
N ARG A 94 7.35 -16.76 19.48
CA ARG A 94 8.53 -17.63 19.42
C ARG A 94 8.66 -18.29 18.04
N PRO A 95 9.88 -18.59 17.55
CA PRO A 95 10.11 -19.11 16.20
C PRO A 95 9.25 -20.34 15.85
N GLY A 96 9.03 -21.24 16.81
CA GLY A 96 8.21 -22.44 16.62
C GLY A 96 6.73 -22.17 16.33
N SER A 97 6.23 -20.97 16.63
CA SER A 97 4.82 -20.58 16.45
C SER A 97 4.59 -19.72 15.20
N VAL A 98 5.66 -19.28 14.52
CA VAL A 98 5.58 -18.37 13.36
C VAL A 98 4.83 -19.00 12.19
N ARG A 99 5.08 -20.28 11.89
CA ARG A 99 4.36 -20.98 10.80
C ARG A 99 2.88 -21.18 11.13
N GLU A 100 2.57 -21.46 12.40
CA GLU A 100 1.18 -21.61 12.86
C GLU A 100 0.43 -20.29 12.70
N LEU A 101 1.04 -19.18 13.16
CA LEU A 101 0.49 -17.84 12.98
C LEU A 101 0.29 -17.51 11.50
N ALA A 102 1.31 -17.72 10.66
CA ALA A 102 1.23 -17.43 9.23
C ALA A 102 0.07 -18.16 8.55
N LYS A 103 -0.10 -19.45 8.87
CA LYS A 103 -1.23 -20.25 8.40
C LYS A 103 -2.56 -19.69 8.90
N ALA A 104 -2.63 -19.33 10.19
CA ALA A 104 -3.87 -18.82 10.78
C ALA A 104 -4.34 -17.51 10.14
N VAL A 105 -3.41 -16.61 9.82
CA VAL A 105 -3.73 -15.31 9.19
C VAL A 105 -3.69 -15.34 7.66
N GLY A 106 -3.48 -16.50 7.05
CA GLY A 106 -3.42 -16.65 5.59
C GLY A 106 -2.30 -15.85 4.93
N VAL A 107 -1.15 -15.70 5.60
CA VAL A 107 0.05 -15.10 5.01
C VAL A 107 0.93 -16.21 4.44
N GLU A 108 1.16 -16.15 3.13
CA GLU A 108 2.05 -17.09 2.44
C GLU A 108 3.51 -16.77 2.79
N LEU A 109 4.27 -17.82 3.13
CA LEU A 109 5.69 -17.72 3.41
C LEU A 109 6.48 -18.12 2.17
N ASP A 110 7.09 -17.15 1.50
CA ASP A 110 7.97 -17.41 0.37
C ASP A 110 9.24 -18.20 0.77
N GLY A 111 10.10 -18.54 -0.20
CA GLY A 111 11.31 -19.34 0.04
C GLY A 111 12.32 -18.73 1.03
N ARG A 112 12.27 -17.41 1.29
CA ARG A 112 13.12 -16.74 2.29
C ARG A 112 12.41 -16.72 3.64
N ALA A 113 11.17 -16.25 3.67
CA ALA A 113 10.34 -16.15 4.87
C ALA A 113 10.12 -17.53 5.51
N SER A 114 9.94 -18.58 4.71
CA SER A 114 9.79 -19.95 5.19
C SER A 114 11.04 -20.50 5.88
N ARG A 115 12.23 -19.94 5.64
CA ARG A 115 13.49 -20.31 6.31
C ARG A 115 13.87 -19.35 7.44
N SER A 116 13.08 -18.30 7.65
CA SER A 116 13.34 -17.32 8.68
C SER A 116 13.29 -17.96 10.07
N ARG A 117 14.19 -17.51 10.94
CA ARG A 117 14.24 -17.90 12.36
C ARG A 117 13.49 -16.93 13.26
N SER A 118 12.94 -15.85 12.71
CA SER A 118 12.28 -14.79 13.49
C SER A 118 11.15 -14.16 12.70
N MET A 119 10.00 -13.93 13.36
CA MET A 119 8.89 -13.20 12.73
C MET A 119 9.30 -11.80 12.25
N LEU A 120 10.33 -11.19 12.86
CA LEU A 120 10.85 -9.87 12.47
C LEU A 120 11.30 -9.80 11.00
N GLU A 121 11.68 -10.92 10.40
CA GLU A 121 12.11 -10.99 9.00
C GLU A 121 10.96 -11.28 8.02
N ILE A 122 9.72 -11.32 8.51
CA ILE A 122 8.52 -11.61 7.72
C ILE A 122 7.62 -10.35 7.77
N PRO A 123 7.81 -9.39 6.84
CA PRO A 123 7.15 -8.09 6.90
C PRO A 123 5.62 -8.15 6.97
N GLY A 124 4.99 -9.09 6.26
CA GLY A 124 3.54 -9.28 6.28
C GLY A 124 3.01 -9.62 7.67
N LEU A 125 3.69 -10.49 8.42
CA LEU A 125 3.31 -10.83 9.80
C LEU A 125 3.58 -9.70 10.77
N MET A 126 4.72 -9.01 10.61
CA MET A 126 5.03 -7.84 11.45
C MET A 126 4.01 -6.72 11.27
N THR A 127 3.54 -6.51 10.04
CA THR A 127 2.50 -5.52 9.73
C THR A 127 1.22 -5.81 10.53
N LEU A 128 0.73 -7.05 10.52
CA LEU A 128 -0.46 -7.44 11.27
C LEU A 128 -0.22 -7.40 12.78
N TRP A 129 0.96 -7.81 13.25
CA TRP A 129 1.32 -7.78 14.67
C TRP A 129 1.35 -6.37 15.23
N ASP A 130 1.97 -5.44 14.51
CA ASP A 130 2.06 -4.04 14.92
C ASP A 130 0.72 -3.31 14.80
N ALA A 131 -0.08 -3.61 13.77
CA ALA A 131 -1.44 -3.10 13.66
C ALA A 131 -2.33 -3.58 14.82
N ALA A 132 -2.22 -4.86 15.21
CA ALA A 132 -2.94 -5.41 16.35
C ALA A 132 -2.54 -4.72 17.67
N LYS A 133 -1.25 -4.41 17.86
CA LYS A 133 -0.77 -3.65 19.03
C LYS A 133 -1.31 -2.22 19.03
N ALA A 134 -1.19 -1.53 17.89
CA ALA A 134 -1.60 -0.14 17.77
C ALA A 134 -3.10 0.06 17.99
N ALA A 135 -3.92 -0.86 17.51
CA ALA A 135 -5.37 -0.87 17.73
C ALA A 135 -5.78 -1.43 19.11
N GLY A 136 -4.83 -1.73 20.00
CA GLY A 136 -5.11 -2.27 21.34
C GLY A 136 -5.79 -3.64 21.32
N LEU A 137 -5.62 -4.41 20.25
CA LEU A 137 -6.14 -5.76 20.09
C LEU A 137 -5.27 -6.78 20.83
N ILE A 138 -3.97 -6.50 20.95
CA ILE A 138 -3.05 -7.30 21.74
C ILE A 138 -2.21 -6.43 22.67
N VAL A 139 -1.90 -6.96 23.83
CA VAL A 139 -0.96 -6.38 24.79
C VAL A 139 0.19 -7.34 25.00
N LEU A 140 1.41 -6.81 25.01
CA LEU A 140 2.61 -7.58 25.27
C LEU A 140 3.01 -7.42 26.73
N THR A 141 3.15 -8.53 27.44
CA THR A 141 3.86 -8.59 28.72
C THR A 141 5.35 -8.84 28.47
N SER A 142 6.13 -9.09 29.52
CA SER A 142 7.53 -9.48 29.38
C SER A 142 7.74 -10.82 28.66
N THR A 143 6.74 -11.71 28.67
CA THR A 143 6.90 -13.11 28.19
C THR A 143 5.73 -13.64 27.38
N THR A 144 4.60 -12.94 27.33
CA THR A 144 3.39 -13.36 26.62
C THR A 144 2.71 -12.21 25.89
N ALA A 145 2.05 -12.53 24.78
CA ALA A 145 1.03 -11.70 24.18
C ALA A 145 -0.35 -12.17 24.68
N VAL A 146 -1.23 -11.24 25.02
CA VAL A 146 -2.60 -11.48 25.48
C VAL A 146 -3.58 -10.58 24.72
N PRO A 147 -4.87 -10.96 24.61
CA PRO A 147 -5.90 -10.06 24.10
C PRO A 147 -5.92 -8.73 24.86
N GLY A 148 -5.99 -7.62 24.12
CA GLY A 148 -6.11 -6.27 24.67
C GLY A 148 -7.56 -5.86 24.92
N ALA A 149 -7.74 -4.63 25.40
CA ALA A 149 -9.06 -4.11 25.80
C ALA A 149 -10.09 -4.10 24.67
N HIS A 150 -9.64 -3.92 23.41
CA HIS A 150 -10.53 -3.86 22.25
C HIS A 150 -10.73 -5.20 21.56
N ALA A 151 -10.04 -6.27 21.99
CA ALA A 151 -10.03 -7.55 21.29
C ALA A 151 -11.41 -8.19 21.18
N HIS A 152 -12.20 -8.17 22.26
CA HIS A 152 -13.51 -8.81 22.29
C HIS A 152 -14.50 -8.14 21.33
N GLU A 153 -14.64 -6.81 21.41
CA GLU A 153 -15.55 -6.07 20.55
C GLU A 153 -15.13 -6.14 19.08
N PHE A 154 -13.82 -6.07 18.82
CA PHE A 154 -13.25 -6.21 17.48
C PHE A 154 -13.52 -7.60 16.88
N ALA A 155 -13.32 -8.67 17.64
CA ALA A 155 -13.52 -10.04 17.16
C ALA A 155 -14.97 -10.32 16.72
N HIS A 156 -15.94 -9.61 17.32
CA HIS A 156 -17.37 -9.74 17.05
C HIS A 156 -17.95 -8.58 16.23
N SER A 157 -17.11 -7.66 15.74
CA SER A 157 -17.52 -6.48 14.97
C SER A 157 -18.67 -5.70 15.64
N LEU A 158 -18.55 -5.48 16.96
CA LEU A 158 -19.56 -4.69 17.69
C LEU A 158 -19.39 -3.20 17.35
N PRO A 159 -20.46 -2.37 17.42
CA PRO A 159 -20.39 -0.95 17.07
C PRO A 159 -19.29 -0.16 17.81
N GLY A 160 -19.02 -0.48 19.07
CA GLY A 160 -17.95 0.13 19.87
C GLY A 160 -16.53 -0.08 19.33
N SER A 161 -16.33 -1.07 18.45
CA SER A 161 -15.04 -1.42 17.87
C SER A 161 -14.66 -0.64 16.61
N LEU A 162 -15.51 0.27 16.11
CA LEU A 162 -15.24 1.02 14.89
C LEU A 162 -13.90 1.77 14.92
N ALA A 163 -13.57 2.41 16.05
CA ALA A 163 -12.29 3.09 16.22
C ALA A 163 -11.10 2.13 16.09
N ALA A 164 -11.18 0.95 16.71
CA ALA A 164 -10.14 -0.07 16.62
C ALA A 164 -9.99 -0.61 15.18
N HIS A 165 -11.09 -0.77 14.44
CA HIS A 165 -11.06 -1.13 13.02
C HIS A 165 -10.36 -0.07 12.17
N ARG A 166 -10.71 1.21 12.34
CA ARG A 166 -10.06 2.33 11.65
C ARG A 166 -8.56 2.38 11.96
N THR A 167 -8.18 2.33 13.23
CA THR A 167 -6.77 2.36 13.65
C THR A 167 -5.98 1.17 13.10
N ALA A 168 -6.55 -0.03 13.15
CA ALA A 168 -5.90 -1.22 12.65
C ALA A 168 -5.65 -1.14 11.14
N LEU A 169 -6.68 -0.78 10.36
CA LEU A 169 -6.54 -0.65 8.91
C LEU A 169 -5.59 0.50 8.54
N SER A 170 -5.68 1.64 9.21
CA SER A 170 -4.75 2.77 9.02
C SER A 170 -3.29 2.33 9.20
N HIS A 171 -3.00 1.58 10.26
CA HIS A 171 -1.67 1.04 10.51
C HIS A 171 -1.19 0.07 9.43
N VAL A 172 -2.07 -0.80 8.93
CA VAL A 172 -1.74 -1.70 7.82
C VAL A 172 -1.45 -0.90 6.55
N ILE A 173 -2.33 0.05 6.19
CA ILE A 173 -2.17 0.89 5.00
C ILE A 173 -0.86 1.66 5.05
N ARG A 174 -0.58 2.31 6.19
CA ARG A 174 0.65 3.04 6.44
C ARG A 174 1.88 2.19 6.09
N ARG A 175 1.87 0.92 6.47
CA ARG A 175 3.01 0.02 6.32
C ARG A 175 3.37 -0.28 4.87
N TYR A 176 2.44 -0.25 3.92
CA TYR A 176 2.78 -0.39 2.49
C TYR A 176 3.74 0.69 1.98
N PHE A 177 3.66 1.88 2.58
CA PHE A 177 4.48 3.03 2.18
C PHE A 177 5.84 3.08 2.90
N PHE A 178 6.07 2.21 3.88
CA PHE A 178 7.38 2.08 4.52
C PHE A 178 8.12 0.87 3.95
N SER A 179 9.10 1.13 3.08
CA SER A 179 10.11 0.12 2.75
C SER A 179 11.30 0.26 3.66
N THR A 180 11.75 -0.86 4.22
CA THR A 180 13.06 -0.97 4.89
C THR A 180 14.09 -1.63 3.98
N ASP A 181 13.77 -1.88 2.70
CA ASP A 181 14.70 -2.46 1.74
C ASP A 181 15.76 -1.41 1.35
N PRO A 182 17.04 -1.61 1.73
CA PRO A 182 18.12 -0.69 1.37
C PRO A 182 18.42 -0.67 -0.14
N LEU A 183 17.91 -1.65 -0.89
CA LEU A 183 18.05 -1.71 -2.35
C LEU A 183 16.90 -1.02 -3.09
N ARG A 184 15.91 -0.47 -2.38
CA ARG A 184 14.82 0.26 -3.02
C ARG A 184 15.38 1.55 -3.66
N PRO A 185 15.26 1.73 -4.98
CA PRO A 185 15.96 2.81 -5.69
C PRO A 185 15.57 4.21 -5.22
N SER A 186 14.28 4.40 -4.87
CA SER A 186 13.73 5.72 -4.56
C SER A 186 12.45 5.65 -3.72
N PRO A 187 12.19 6.65 -2.85
CA PRO A 187 10.87 6.84 -2.24
C PRO A 187 9.82 7.32 -3.25
N ALA A 188 10.19 7.69 -4.48
CA ALA A 188 9.28 8.23 -5.49
C ALA A 188 8.07 7.33 -5.77
N VAL A 189 8.28 6.00 -5.79
CA VAL A 189 7.18 5.03 -5.98
C VAL A 189 6.11 5.15 -4.88
N ASN A 190 6.52 5.34 -3.62
CA ASN A 190 5.57 5.54 -2.51
C ASN A 190 4.78 6.84 -2.67
N VAL A 191 5.45 7.91 -3.13
CA VAL A 191 4.81 9.21 -3.35
C VAL A 191 3.78 9.07 -4.48
N VAL A 192 4.13 8.44 -5.60
CA VAL A 192 3.20 8.22 -6.73
C VAL A 192 2.03 7.34 -6.31
N ALA A 193 2.28 6.21 -5.62
CA ALA A 193 1.22 5.37 -5.09
C ALA A 193 0.29 6.15 -4.16
N GLY A 194 0.84 6.98 -3.27
CA GLY A 194 0.07 7.83 -2.36
C GLY A 194 -0.76 8.87 -3.10
N GLN A 195 -0.22 9.49 -4.14
CA GLN A 195 -0.96 10.43 -4.99
C GLN A 195 -2.11 9.76 -5.76
N ILE A 196 -1.93 8.52 -6.23
CA ILE A 196 -3.01 7.74 -6.85
C ILE A 196 -4.11 7.47 -5.82
N VAL A 197 -3.75 7.04 -4.62
CA VAL A 197 -4.72 6.78 -3.53
C VAL A 197 -5.46 8.05 -3.11
N LEU A 198 -4.77 9.17 -2.98
CA LEU A 198 -5.39 10.46 -2.63
C LEU A 198 -6.34 10.95 -3.73
N ALA A 199 -5.92 10.91 -5.00
CA ALA A 199 -6.78 11.25 -6.13
C ALA A 199 -7.97 10.29 -6.27
N ALA A 200 -7.83 9.02 -5.86
CA ALA A 200 -8.91 8.04 -5.84
C ALA A 200 -10.02 8.35 -4.81
N MET A 201 -9.84 9.38 -3.98
CA MET A 201 -10.84 9.92 -3.05
C MET A 201 -11.41 11.29 -3.50
N THR A 202 -11.03 11.79 -4.69
CA THR A 202 -11.49 13.09 -5.21
C THR A 202 -12.40 12.92 -6.44
N SER A 203 -12.88 14.04 -7.00
CA SER A 203 -13.63 14.06 -8.26
C SER A 203 -12.80 13.72 -9.49
N THR A 204 -11.47 13.64 -9.37
CA THR A 204 -10.52 13.43 -10.48
C THR A 204 -9.65 12.18 -10.25
N PRO A 205 -10.26 10.98 -10.10
CA PRO A 205 -9.51 9.75 -9.89
C PRO A 205 -8.62 9.40 -11.09
N ARG A 206 -7.45 8.82 -10.79
CA ARG A 206 -6.48 8.42 -11.80
C ARG A 206 -6.98 7.20 -12.57
N THR A 207 -6.71 7.17 -13.86
CA THR A 207 -6.96 6.01 -14.72
C THR A 207 -6.01 4.86 -14.37
N ARG A 208 -6.44 3.64 -14.73
CA ARG A 208 -5.61 2.45 -14.58
C ARG A 208 -4.27 2.65 -15.30
N LEU A 209 -3.20 2.28 -14.62
CA LEU A 209 -1.85 2.38 -15.20
C LEU A 209 -1.72 1.41 -16.39
N PRO A 210 -1.09 1.85 -17.50
CA PRO A 210 -0.83 0.99 -18.65
C PRO A 210 0.07 -0.19 -18.28
N ALA A 211 -0.01 -1.27 -19.06
CA ALA A 211 0.85 -2.44 -18.87
C ALA A 211 2.33 -2.03 -18.91
N VAL A 212 3.15 -2.63 -18.04
CA VAL A 212 4.59 -2.41 -18.09
C VAL A 212 5.11 -3.16 -19.31
N GLY A 213 5.79 -2.46 -20.22
CA GLY A 213 6.40 -3.04 -21.42
C GLY A 213 7.48 -4.09 -21.07
N PRO A 214 7.98 -4.84 -22.07
CA PRO A 214 8.98 -5.89 -21.83
C PRO A 214 10.27 -5.31 -21.24
N ALA A 215 10.98 -6.14 -20.47
CA ALA A 215 12.29 -5.78 -19.92
C ALA A 215 13.25 -5.37 -21.05
N GLY A 216 13.89 -4.20 -20.92
CA GLY A 216 14.80 -3.63 -21.91
C GLY A 216 14.19 -2.64 -22.90
N ALA A 217 12.89 -2.34 -22.82
CA ALA A 217 12.23 -1.32 -23.64
C ALA A 217 12.48 0.13 -23.17
N GLY A 218 13.26 0.34 -22.11
CA GLY A 218 13.51 1.66 -21.50
C GLY A 218 14.53 1.60 -20.38
N ASP A 219 14.56 2.64 -19.53
CA ASP A 219 15.44 2.68 -18.36
C ASP A 219 15.10 1.56 -17.36
N LEU A 220 16.13 0.85 -16.90
CA LEU A 220 15.96 -0.31 -16.02
C LEU A 220 15.37 0.10 -14.66
N TYR A 221 15.74 1.27 -14.14
CA TYR A 221 15.22 1.73 -12.86
C TYR A 221 13.76 2.16 -12.98
N GLU A 222 13.39 2.91 -14.03
CA GLU A 222 11.98 3.24 -14.31
C GLU A 222 11.12 1.99 -14.49
N HIS A 223 11.64 0.96 -15.16
CA HIS A 223 10.95 -0.31 -15.33
C HIS A 223 10.73 -1.03 -13.99
N ILE A 224 11.75 -1.09 -13.13
CA ILE A 224 11.65 -1.67 -11.78
C ILE A 224 10.65 -0.87 -10.92
N GLU A 225 10.71 0.46 -10.97
CA GLU A 225 9.78 1.33 -10.23
C GLU A 225 8.32 1.14 -10.68
N ALA A 226 8.09 0.98 -12.00
CA ALA A 226 6.78 0.68 -12.54
C ALA A 226 6.23 -0.67 -12.06
N LEU A 227 7.09 -1.71 -12.00
CA LEU A 227 6.71 -3.02 -11.46
C LEU A 227 6.39 -2.96 -9.96
N ILE A 228 7.19 -2.24 -9.17
CA ILE A 228 6.93 -2.05 -7.73
C ILE A 228 5.61 -1.31 -7.53
N LEU A 229 5.39 -0.21 -8.26
CA LEU A 229 4.15 0.58 -8.18
C LEU A 229 2.93 -0.29 -8.49
N ARG A 230 3.00 -1.08 -9.57
CA ARG A 230 1.94 -2.01 -9.96
C ARG A 230 1.67 -3.04 -8.86
N GLY A 231 2.71 -3.68 -8.33
CA GLY A 231 2.57 -4.65 -7.25
C GLY A 231 1.94 -4.05 -5.99
N MET A 232 2.27 -2.80 -5.65
CA MET A 232 1.62 -2.08 -4.55
C MET A 232 0.12 -1.88 -4.81
N LEU A 233 -0.26 -1.37 -5.98
CA LEU A 233 -1.67 -1.11 -6.31
C LEU A 233 -2.49 -2.41 -6.40
N GLU A 234 -1.91 -3.48 -6.95
CA GLU A 234 -2.52 -4.81 -6.97
C GLU A 234 -2.72 -5.35 -5.56
N GLN A 235 -1.77 -5.13 -4.65
CA GLN A 235 -1.92 -5.49 -3.25
C GLN A 235 -3.04 -4.68 -2.57
N PHE A 236 -3.15 -3.37 -2.85
CA PHE A 236 -4.22 -2.52 -2.29
C PHE A 236 -5.60 -3.00 -2.71
N ILE A 237 -5.72 -3.43 -3.98
CA ILE A 237 -6.95 -4.02 -4.53
C ILE A 237 -7.22 -5.39 -3.91
N ALA A 238 -6.22 -6.25 -3.82
CA ALA A 238 -6.34 -7.57 -3.22
C ALA A 238 -6.74 -7.51 -1.73
N ASP A 239 -6.36 -6.44 -1.03
CA ASP A 239 -6.73 -6.23 0.36
C ASP A 239 -8.09 -5.53 0.54
N GLY A 240 -8.69 -5.08 -0.55
CA GLY A 240 -10.11 -4.70 -0.63
C GLY A 240 -10.43 -3.25 -0.29
N TRP A 241 -9.43 -2.40 -0.06
CA TRP A 241 -9.63 -0.98 0.27
C TRP A 241 -9.39 -0.03 -0.91
N LEU A 242 -8.94 -0.57 -2.05
CA LEU A 242 -8.86 0.12 -3.34
C LEU A 242 -9.60 -0.69 -4.41
N VAL A 243 -10.30 -0.03 -5.33
CA VAL A 243 -10.97 -0.66 -6.47
C VAL A 243 -10.43 -0.05 -7.77
N CYS A 244 -10.39 -0.85 -8.84
CA CYS A 244 -10.01 -0.37 -10.17
C CYS A 244 -10.97 -0.91 -11.24
N ASP A 245 -11.90 -0.07 -11.67
CA ASP A 245 -12.77 -0.31 -12.84
C ASP A 245 -12.52 0.79 -13.88
N GLY A 246 -11.38 0.68 -14.56
CA GLY A 246 -10.85 1.72 -15.47
C GLY A 246 -10.23 2.93 -14.76
N LYS A 247 -10.76 3.33 -13.60
CA LYS A 247 -10.16 4.33 -12.70
C LYS A 247 -10.00 3.75 -11.29
N TYR A 248 -8.98 4.24 -10.58
CA TYR A 248 -8.77 3.89 -9.18
C TYR A 248 -9.75 4.65 -8.29
N THR A 249 -10.39 3.95 -7.37
CA THR A 249 -11.33 4.54 -6.41
C THR A 249 -11.15 3.90 -5.05
N VAL A 250 -11.08 4.71 -4.01
CA VAL A 250 -11.19 4.24 -2.63
C VAL A 250 -12.67 4.32 -2.25
N PRO A 251 -13.34 3.20 -1.92
CA PRO A 251 -14.74 3.25 -1.48
C PRO A 251 -14.89 4.15 -0.24
N GLN A 252 -15.97 4.95 -0.20
CA GLN A 252 -16.20 5.96 0.84
C GLN A 252 -16.00 5.43 2.28
N PRO A 253 -16.49 4.22 2.65
CA PRO A 253 -16.23 3.65 3.98
C PRO A 253 -14.76 3.60 4.42
N PHE A 254 -13.81 3.49 3.49
CA PHE A 254 -12.39 3.42 3.83
C PHE A 254 -11.70 4.77 3.94
N HIS A 255 -12.35 5.87 3.54
CA HIS A 255 -11.74 7.21 3.52
C HIS A 255 -11.15 7.61 4.89
N PRO A 256 -11.83 7.41 6.04
CA PRO A 256 -11.26 7.80 7.33
C PRO A 256 -9.95 7.09 7.65
N ALA A 257 -9.89 5.77 7.47
CA ALA A 257 -8.68 4.97 7.75
C ALA A 257 -7.55 5.26 6.76
N VAL A 258 -7.87 5.44 5.47
CA VAL A 258 -6.89 5.78 4.43
C VAL A 258 -6.30 7.17 4.68
N LEU A 259 -7.12 8.18 4.98
CA LEU A 259 -6.64 9.53 5.26
C LEU A 259 -5.79 9.59 6.52
N ASP A 260 -6.17 8.89 7.59
CA ASP A 260 -5.35 8.77 8.80
C ASP A 260 -3.97 8.18 8.48
N ALA A 261 -3.94 7.09 7.71
CA ALA A 261 -2.69 6.49 7.26
C ALA A 261 -1.84 7.47 6.44
N MET A 262 -2.44 8.18 5.48
CA MET A 262 -1.74 9.12 4.60
C MET A 262 -1.17 10.33 5.38
N LYS A 263 -1.93 10.89 6.33
CA LYS A 263 -1.49 12.00 7.19
C LYS A 263 -0.28 11.62 8.06
N SER A 264 -0.15 10.35 8.42
CA SER A 264 0.97 9.84 9.21
C SER A 264 2.28 9.63 8.43
N LEU A 265 2.24 9.73 7.09
CA LEU A 265 3.41 9.53 6.24
C LEU A 265 4.31 10.77 6.27
N PRO A 266 5.65 10.59 6.32
CA PRO A 266 6.60 11.69 6.41
C PRO A 266 6.54 12.64 5.20
N TYR A 267 6.10 12.15 4.04
CA TYR A 267 5.99 12.95 2.82
C TYR A 267 4.84 13.98 2.84
N TYR A 268 3.90 13.83 3.78
CA TYR A 268 2.70 14.68 3.90
C TYR A 268 2.59 15.36 5.28
N GLN A 269 3.64 15.27 6.10
CA GLN A 269 3.73 16.09 7.29
C GLN A 269 3.75 17.56 6.87
N THR A 270 2.79 18.32 7.36
CA THR A 270 2.83 19.77 7.30
C THR A 270 3.97 20.22 8.21
N ASP A 271 4.86 21.07 7.71
CA ASP A 271 5.80 21.84 8.53
C ASP A 271 4.98 22.80 9.42
N ASP A 272 4.36 22.27 10.48
CA ASP A 272 3.72 23.07 11.52
C ASP A 272 4.78 23.81 12.39
N ALA A 273 6.07 23.66 12.08
CA ALA A 273 7.17 24.39 12.70
C ALA A 273 7.41 25.81 12.13
N SER A 274 6.54 26.29 11.24
CA SER A 274 6.63 27.65 10.66
C SER A 274 5.41 28.53 11.00
N ARG A 275 4.97 28.53 12.27
CA ARG A 275 4.05 29.54 12.82
C ARG A 275 4.56 30.11 14.13
#